data_AF-A0A1I7ACB1-F1
#
_entry.id   AF-A0A1I7ACB1-F1
#
_cell.length_a   1.000
_cell.length_b   1.000
_cell.length_c   1.000
_cell.angle_alpha   90.00
_cell.angle_beta   90.00
_cell.angle_gamma   90.00
#
_symmetry.space_group_name_H-M   'P 1'
#
loop_
_entity.id
_entity.type
_entity.pdbx_description
1 polymer ?
#
loop_
_entity_poly.entity_id
_entity_poly.type
_entity_poly.pdbx_seq_one_letter_code
_entity_poly.pdbx_strand_id
1 'polypeptide(L)' 'MCELNVFLLRGDERERIMDSVAKITVEGDSIELTGILGDRMTVGGSIKEINFSRGEALIIAN' A
#
# COMPACT_ATOMS: atom_id res chain seq x y z
N MET A 1 -13.13 -10.63 6.36
CA MET A 1 -11.70 -10.43 6.03
C MET A 1 -11.66 -9.06 5.36
N CYS A 2 -10.84 -8.13 5.85
CA CYS A 2 -10.74 -6.78 5.29
C CYS A 2 -9.36 -6.64 4.68
N GLU A 3 -9.23 -7.03 3.42
CA GLU A 3 -8.04 -6.84 2.61
C GLU A 3 -8.07 -5.48 1.88
N LEU A 4 -6.88 -4.95 1.57
CA LEU A 4 -6.70 -3.69 0.86
C LEU A 4 -5.95 -3.90 -0.46
N ASN A 5 -6.36 -3.17 -1.49
CA ASN A 5 -5.54 -2.99 -2.69
C ASN A 5 -4.70 -1.72 -2.51
N VAL A 6 -3.39 -1.84 -2.68
CA VAL A 6 -2.45 -0.75 -2.43
C VAL A 6 -2.07 -0.07 -3.75
N PHE A 7 -2.16 1.26 -3.73
CA PHE A 7 -1.84 2.12 -4.85
C PHE A 7 -0.68 3.06 -4.48
N LEU A 8 0.20 3.30 -5.44
CA LEU A 8 1.29 4.24 -5.35
C LEU A 8 0.98 5.45 -6.23
N LEU A 9 1.08 6.65 -5.66
CA LEU A 9 1.03 7.92 -6.36
C LEU A 9 2.44 8.38 -6.69
N ARG A 10 2.73 8.53 -7.98
CA ARG A 10 3.96 9.15 -8.51
C ARG A 10 3.56 10.40 -9.29
N GLY A 11 3.58 11.55 -8.63
CA GLY A 11 2.97 12.77 -9.16
C GLY A 11 1.45 12.58 -9.33
N ASP A 12 0.97 12.72 -10.57
CA ASP A 12 -0.45 12.53 -10.91
C ASP A 12 -0.80 11.08 -11.30
N GLU A 13 0.20 10.21 -11.44
CA GLU A 13 -0.03 8.82 -11.82
C GLU A 13 -0.37 7.97 -10.59
N ARG A 14 -1.48 7.24 -10.69
CA ARG A 14 -1.94 6.28 -9.68
C ARG A 14 -1.77 4.87 -10.19
N GLU A 15 -0.72 4.20 -9.72
CA GLU A 15 -0.39 2.83 -10.07
C GLU A 15 -0.90 1.88 -8.99
N ARG A 16 -1.49 0.74 -9.37
CA ARG A 16 -1.76 -0.34 -8.41
C ARG A 16 -0.50 -1.20 -8.28
N ILE A 17 0.00 -1.34 -7.06
CA ILE A 17 1.28 -2.03 -6.80
C ILE A 17 1.11 -3.38 -6.12
N MET A 18 0.02 -3.60 -5.38
CA MET A 18 -0.23 -4.89 -4.71
C MET A 18 -1.72 -5.08 -4.44
N ASP A 19 -2.25 -6.26 -4.75
CA ASP A 19 -3.62 -6.67 -4.41
C ASP A 19 -3.65 -7.46 -3.10
N SER A 20 -4.82 -7.49 -2.45
CA SER A 20 -5.09 -8.35 -1.28
C SER A 20 -4.05 -8.24 -0.16
N VAL A 21 -3.69 -7.01 0.23
CA VAL A 21 -2.76 -6.72 1.32
C VAL A 21 -3.46 -6.87 2.67
N ALA A 22 -2.83 -7.64 3.56
CA ALA A 22 -3.30 -7.95 4.90
C ALA A 22 -2.57 -7.17 5.99
N LYS A 23 -1.31 -6.76 5.73
CA LYS A 23 -0.47 -6.03 6.69
C LYS A 23 0.34 -4.97 5.96
N ILE A 24 0.39 -3.77 6.54
CA ILE A 24 1.26 -2.67 6.13
C ILE A 24 2.14 -2.34 7.33
N THR A 25 3.46 -2.32 7.16
CA THR A 25 4.44 -1.96 8.22
C THR A 25 5.29 -0.80 7.70
N VAL A 26 5.46 0.24 8.51
CA VAL A 26 6.17 1.47 8.14
C VAL A 26 7.40 1.62 9.03
N GLU A 27 8.58 1.76 8.42
CA GLU A 27 9.86 2.01 9.07
C GLU A 27 10.54 3.20 8.40
N GLY A 28 10.37 4.40 8.96
CA GLY A 28 10.83 5.63 8.32
C GLY A 28 10.08 5.90 7.02
N ASP A 29 10.80 5.94 5.90
CA ASP A 29 10.25 6.07 4.55
C ASP A 29 10.04 4.72 3.84
N SER A 30 10.41 3.60 4.47
CA SER A 30 10.21 2.25 3.94
C SER A 30 8.86 1.69 4.38
N ILE A 31 8.07 1.21 3.42
CA ILE A 31 6.76 0.60 3.67
C ILE A 31 6.79 -0.84 3.16
N GLU A 32 6.70 -1.82 4.07
CA GLU A 32 6.49 -3.23 3.75
C GLU A 32 4.99 -3.54 3.66
N LEU A 33 4.58 -4.05 2.51
CA LEU A 33 3.25 -4.60 2.24
C LEU A 33 3.35 -6.12 2.31
N THR A 34 2.42 -6.77 3.00
CA THR A 34 2.30 -8.24 3.05
C THR A 34 0.91 -8.66 2.60
N GLY A 35 0.87 -9.50 1.56
CA GLY A 35 -0.35 -10.08 1.01
C GLY A 35 -0.92 -11.19 1.89
N ILE A 36 -2.19 -11.53 1.67
CA ILE A 36 -2.87 -12.63 2.39
C ILE A 36 -2.19 -13.99 2.19
N LEU A 37 -1.43 -14.17 1.11
CA LEU A 37 -0.70 -15.40 0.80
C LEU A 37 0.75 -15.38 1.33
N GLY A 38 1.15 -14.31 2.03
CA GLY A 38 2.47 -14.17 2.64
C GLY A 38 3.54 -13.57 1.70
N ASP A 39 3.18 -13.25 0.46
CA ASP A 39 3.98 -12.45 -0.45
C ASP A 39 4.23 -11.05 0.11
N ARG A 40 5.40 -10.46 -0.23
CA ARG A 40 5.84 -9.18 0.33
C ARG A 40 6.37 -8.25 -0.75
N MET A 41 6.12 -6.96 -0.56
CA MET A 41 6.66 -5.88 -1.38
C MET A 41 7.11 -4.74 -0.48
N THR A 42 8.23 -4.11 -0.81
CA THR A 42 8.70 -2.91 -0.12
C THR A 42 8.67 -1.73 -1.08
N VAL A 43 8.12 -0.60 -0.64
CA VAL A 43 8.10 0.66 -1.39
C VAL A 43 8.58 1.81 -0.52
N GLY A 44 9.27 2.77 -1.13
CA GLY A 44 9.65 4.03 -0.49
C GLY A 44 8.52 5.06 -0.60
N GLY A 45 8.16 5.72 0.50
CA GLY A 45 7.10 6.71 0.48
C GLY A 45 6.47 7.01 1.84
N SER A 46 5.26 7.57 1.80
CA SER A 46 4.42 7.82 2.98
C SER A 46 2.97 7.41 2.71
N ILE A 47 2.28 6.89 3.73
CA ILE A 47 0.85 6.58 3.62
C ILE A 47 0.06 7.89 3.54
N LYS A 48 -0.66 8.09 2.44
CA LYS A 48 -1.54 9.25 2.21
C LYS A 48 -2.93 9.04 2.79
N GLU A 49 -3.52 7.88 2.52
CA GLU A 49 -4.89 7.53 2.91
C GLU A 49 -5.05 6.02 3.03
N ILE A 50 -5.84 5.57 4.00
CA ILE A 50 -6.40 4.22 4.03
C ILE A 50 -7.92 4.36 4.08
N ASN A 51 -8.60 3.78 3.11
CA ASN A 51 -10.05 3.84 2.98
C ASN A 51 -10.63 2.42 2.92
N PHE A 52 -11.14 1.96 4.06
CA PHE A 52 -11.75 0.64 4.19
C PHE A 52 -13.07 0.50 3.41
N SER A 53 -13.83 1.58 3.23
CA SER A 53 -15.06 1.55 2.44
C SER A 53 -14.79 1.31 0.95
N ARG A 54 -13.59 1.70 0.46
CA ARG A 54 -13.12 1.43 -0.91
C ARG A 54 -12.23 0.20 -1.00
N GLY A 55 -11.75 -0.31 0.14
CA GLY A 55 -10.80 -1.43 0.19
C GLY A 55 -9.42 -1.02 -0.35
N GLU A 56 -8.96 0.19 -0.05
CA GLU A 56 -7.73 0.72 -0.64
C GLU A 56 -6.79 1.38 0.38
N ALA A 57 -5.49 1.27 0.12
CA ALA A 57 -4.47 2.13 0.71
C ALA A 57 -3.74 2.89 -0.40
N LEU A 58 -3.41 4.15 -0.13
CA LEU A 58 -2.75 5.05 -1.05
C LEU A 58 -1.43 5.53 -0.44
N ILE A 59 -0.34 5.31 -1.16
CA ILE A 59 1.02 5.71 -0.79
C ILE A 59 1.47 6.82 -1.72
N ILE A 60 2.11 7.87 -1.22
CA ILE A 60 2.83 8.84 -2.04
C ILE A 60 4.29 8.41 -2.11
N ALA A 61 4.82 8.23 -3.32
CA ALA A 61 6.24 7.95 -3.52
C ALA A 61 7.09 9.18 -3.16
N ASN A 62 8.28 8.92 -2.62
CA ASN A 62 9.32 9.94 -2.44
C ASN A 62 10.07 10.22 -3.74
#